data_AF-A0AA36GK56-F1
#
_entry.id   AF-A0AA36GK56-F1
#
_cell.length_a   1.000
_cell.length_b   1.000
_cell.length_c   1.000
_cell.angle_alpha   90.00
_cell.angle_beta   90.00
_cell.angle_gamma   90.00
#
_symmetry.space_group_name_H-M   'P 1'
#
loop_
_entity.id
_entity.type
_entity.pdbx_description
1 polymer ?
#
loop_
_entity_poly.entity_id
_entity_poly.type
_entity_poly.pdbx_seq_one_letter_code
_entity_poly.pdbx_strand_id
1 'polypeptide(L)'
;MDNREVKKLVKESLKNCPIGKEPKDIQNAKDFYKYMFTKHPDLRKYFKGAENFDAEAVQKSERFDKQGQRIILAMYVCADTYDDEAAFRAYARETVNRHRQFKLDPALWEAFWTVFANFLETKGELTEEQRKAWLQLGETFNDECQSHLKALGLPHN
;
A
#
# COMPACT_ATOMS: atom_id res chain seq x y z
N MET A 1 0.24 18.83 -7.57
CA MET A 1 0.90 19.45 -6.39
C MET A 1 2.40 19.23 -6.52
N ASP A 2 3.25 20.08 -5.93
CA ASP A 2 4.68 19.75 -5.87
C ASP A 2 4.93 18.61 -4.86
N ASN A 3 6.10 17.97 -4.94
CA ASN A 3 6.36 16.76 -4.15
C ASN A 3 6.42 17.02 -2.63
N ARG A 4 6.80 18.22 -2.18
CA ARG A 4 6.81 18.55 -0.74
C ARG A 4 5.40 18.72 -0.22
N GLU A 5 4.53 19.36 -0.99
CA GLU A 5 3.10 19.48 -0.69
C GLU A 5 2.44 18.09 -0.62
N VAL A 6 2.67 17.23 -1.60
CA VAL A 6 2.16 15.84 -1.59
C VAL A 6 2.61 15.10 -0.34
N LYS A 7 3.93 15.09 -0.06
CA LYS A 7 4.49 14.45 1.15
C LYS A 7 3.79 14.94 2.41
N LYS A 8 3.65 16.25 2.59
CA LYS A 8 2.98 16.84 3.76
C LYS A 8 1.55 16.30 3.91
N LEU A 9 0.76 16.32 2.83
CA LEU A 9 -0.63 15.87 2.84
C LEU A 9 -0.76 14.37 3.15
N VAL A 10 0.00 13.52 2.47
CA VAL A 10 -0.06 12.07 2.70
C VAL A 10 0.46 11.70 4.10
N LYS A 11 1.54 12.35 4.58
CA LYS A 11 2.04 12.15 5.95
C LYS A 11 1.05 12.55 7.03
N GLU A 12 0.34 13.66 6.83
CA GLU A 12 -0.71 14.09 7.76
C GLU A 12 -1.82 13.03 7.81
N SER A 13 -2.26 12.53 6.66
CA SER A 13 -3.31 11.51 6.61
C SER A 13 -2.94 10.18 7.26
N LEU A 14 -1.64 9.81 7.29
CA LEU A 14 -1.17 8.59 7.94
C LEU A 14 -1.33 8.62 9.47
N LYS A 15 -1.60 9.78 10.08
CA LYS A 15 -2.00 9.85 11.50
C LYS A 15 -3.28 9.06 11.80
N ASN A 16 -4.12 8.80 10.79
CA ASN A 16 -5.30 7.93 10.93
C ASN A 16 -4.91 6.46 11.14
N CYS A 17 -3.70 6.05 10.73
CA CYS A 17 -3.20 4.68 10.93
C CYS A 17 -1.73 4.69 11.38
N PRO A 18 -1.46 5.03 12.67
CA PRO A 18 -0.10 5.11 13.18
C PRO A 18 0.66 3.78 13.14
N ILE A 19 1.96 3.86 12.84
CA ILE A 19 2.89 2.74 13.07
C ILE A 19 3.31 2.70 14.54
N GLY A 20 3.54 1.49 15.06
CA GLY A 20 3.97 1.31 16.44
C GLY A 20 3.96 -0.16 16.86
N LYS A 21 4.30 -0.39 18.12
CA LYS A 21 4.36 -1.73 18.72
C LYS A 21 3.19 -2.00 19.67
N GLU A 22 2.35 -0.99 19.93
CA GLU A 22 1.21 -1.16 20.82
C GLU A 22 0.14 -2.04 20.15
N PRO A 23 -0.66 -2.78 20.92
CA PRO A 23 -1.70 -3.66 20.36
C PRO A 23 -2.66 -2.93 19.40
N LYS A 24 -2.98 -1.66 19.67
CA LYS A 24 -3.82 -0.83 18.79
C LYS A 24 -3.17 -0.56 17.43
N ASP A 25 -1.85 -0.36 17.39
CA ASP A 25 -1.11 -0.03 16.16
C ASP A 25 -1.00 -1.29 15.28
N ILE A 26 -0.75 -2.43 15.92
CA ILE A 26 -0.77 -3.75 15.28
C ILE A 26 -2.17 -4.03 14.71
N GLN A 27 -3.22 -3.79 15.50
CA GLN A 27 -4.60 -4.00 15.07
C GLN A 27 -4.98 -3.08 13.89
N ASN A 28 -4.62 -1.79 13.95
CA ASN A 28 -4.87 -0.85 12.86
C ASN A 28 -4.22 -1.31 11.55
N ALA A 29 -2.98 -1.82 11.63
CA ALA A 29 -2.28 -2.34 10.47
C ALA A 29 -2.88 -3.66 9.95
N LYS A 30 -3.35 -4.55 10.84
CA LYS A 30 -4.08 -5.76 10.47
C LYS A 30 -5.41 -5.44 9.78
N ASP A 31 -6.09 -4.38 10.22
CA ASP A 31 -7.38 -3.98 9.66
C ASP A 31 -7.30 -3.61 8.17
N PHE A 32 -6.13 -3.23 7.65
CA PHE A 32 -5.93 -3.09 6.20
C PHE A 32 -6.24 -4.39 5.45
N TYR A 33 -5.72 -5.53 5.92
CA TYR A 33 -5.98 -6.82 5.30
C TYR A 33 -7.42 -7.29 5.51
N LYS A 34 -8.03 -6.99 6.66
CA LYS A 34 -9.46 -7.26 6.87
C LYS A 34 -10.31 -6.47 5.86
N TYR A 35 -10.04 -5.18 5.71
CA TYR A 35 -10.70 -4.33 4.73
C TYR A 35 -10.52 -4.87 3.31
N MET A 36 -9.28 -5.12 2.91
CA MET A 36 -8.96 -5.58 1.55
C MET A 36 -9.58 -6.94 1.26
N PHE A 37 -9.52 -7.91 2.18
CA PHE A 37 -10.08 -9.25 1.94
C PHE A 37 -11.61 -9.23 1.90
N THR A 38 -12.26 -8.28 2.59
CA THR A 38 -13.71 -8.07 2.52
C THR A 38 -14.12 -7.35 1.23
N LYS A 39 -13.41 -6.29 0.83
CA LYS A 39 -13.82 -5.42 -0.29
C LYS A 39 -13.28 -5.87 -1.65
N HIS A 40 -12.16 -6.59 -1.66
CA HIS A 40 -11.44 -7.06 -2.86
C HIS A 40 -11.11 -8.56 -2.73
N PRO A 41 -12.14 -9.42 -2.63
CA PRO A 41 -11.97 -10.85 -2.40
C PRO A 41 -11.16 -11.58 -3.49
N ASP A 42 -11.21 -11.06 -4.71
CA ASP A 42 -10.48 -11.55 -5.88
C ASP A 42 -8.95 -11.43 -5.73
N LEU A 43 -8.46 -10.49 -4.91
CA LEU A 43 -7.03 -10.29 -4.66
C LEU A 43 -6.43 -11.34 -3.72
N ARG A 44 -7.26 -12.09 -2.98
CA ARG A 44 -6.81 -13.12 -2.03
C ARG A 44 -6.02 -14.23 -2.72
N LYS A 45 -6.21 -14.44 -4.03
CA LYS A 45 -5.46 -15.42 -4.84
C LYS A 45 -3.93 -15.25 -4.77
N TYR A 46 -3.44 -14.04 -4.45
CA TYR A 46 -2.01 -13.78 -4.31
C TYR A 46 -1.46 -14.14 -2.91
N PHE A 47 -2.33 -14.47 -1.95
CA PHE A 47 -1.97 -14.75 -0.57
C PHE A 47 -2.04 -16.25 -0.30
N LYS A 48 -0.99 -16.97 -0.72
CA LYS A 48 -0.92 -18.44 -0.60
C LYS A 48 -1.30 -18.95 0.79
N GLY A 49 -2.24 -19.89 0.87
CA GLY A 49 -2.79 -20.44 2.11
C GLY A 49 -3.82 -19.56 2.84
N ALA A 50 -4.16 -18.40 2.29
CA ALA A 50 -5.17 -17.48 2.79
C ALA A 50 -6.17 -17.06 1.70
N GLU A 51 -6.28 -17.84 0.62
CA GLU A 51 -7.11 -17.54 -0.56
C GLU A 51 -8.61 -17.46 -0.20
N ASN A 52 -9.03 -18.20 0.82
CA ASN A 52 -10.43 -18.25 1.28
C ASN A 52 -10.65 -17.53 2.62
N PHE A 53 -9.67 -16.75 3.10
CA PHE A 53 -9.83 -16.04 4.37
C PHE A 53 -10.90 -14.95 4.26
N ASP A 54 -11.76 -14.89 5.26
CA ASP A 54 -12.62 -13.74 5.55
C ASP A 54 -11.96 -12.83 6.59
N ALA A 55 -12.67 -11.78 7.02
CA ALA A 55 -12.15 -10.83 8.00
C ALA A 55 -11.89 -11.47 9.38
N GLU A 56 -12.64 -12.51 9.77
CA GLU A 56 -12.46 -13.20 11.05
C GLU A 56 -11.19 -14.08 11.01
N ALA A 57 -10.97 -14.79 9.91
CA ALA A 57 -9.76 -15.57 9.68
C ALA A 57 -8.51 -14.66 9.67
N VAL A 58 -8.59 -13.47 9.07
CA VAL A 58 -7.51 -12.47 9.14
C VAL A 58 -7.32 -11.98 10.58
N GLN A 59 -8.40 -11.70 11.33
CA GLN A 59 -8.35 -11.22 12.71
C GLN A 59 -7.52 -12.15 13.61
N LYS A 60 -7.70 -13.47 13.46
CA LYS A 60 -7.05 -14.51 14.25
C LYS A 60 -5.63 -14.88 13.78
N SER A 61 -5.12 -14.24 12.72
CA SER A 61 -3.88 -14.65 12.06
C SER A 61 -2.67 -13.80 12.42
N GLU A 62 -1.67 -14.41 13.07
CA GLU A 62 -0.38 -13.79 13.37
C GLU A 62 0.40 -13.41 12.10
N ARG A 63 0.17 -14.12 10.99
CA ARG A 63 0.73 -13.76 9.69
C ARG A 63 0.33 -12.33 9.30
N PHE A 64 -0.93 -11.97 9.53
CA PHE A 64 -1.46 -10.66 9.17
C PHE A 64 -1.21 -9.58 10.22
N ASP A 65 -0.85 -9.94 11.47
CA ASP A 65 -0.19 -8.99 12.38
C ASP A 65 1.12 -8.48 11.77
N LYS A 66 1.99 -9.42 11.36
CA LYS A 66 3.30 -9.10 10.79
C LYS A 66 3.19 -8.44 9.42
N GLN A 67 2.32 -8.97 8.57
CA GLN A 67 2.16 -8.46 7.21
C GLN A 67 1.46 -7.10 7.20
N GLY A 68 0.48 -6.87 8.09
CA GLY A 68 -0.13 -5.55 8.30
C GLY A 68 0.90 -4.49 8.64
N GLN A 69 1.75 -4.75 9.63
CA GLN A 69 2.83 -3.82 10.01
C GLN A 69 3.79 -3.53 8.84
N ARG A 70 4.14 -4.54 8.03
CA ARG A 70 5.00 -4.35 6.85
C ARG A 70 4.39 -3.44 5.81
N ILE A 71 3.09 -3.60 5.49
CA ILE A 71 2.46 -2.77 4.46
C ILE A 71 2.24 -1.34 4.94
N ILE A 72 1.84 -1.12 6.20
CA ILE A 72 1.69 0.25 6.73
C ILE A 72 3.07 0.94 6.80
N LEU A 73 4.13 0.25 7.23
CA LEU A 73 5.49 0.79 7.16
C LEU A 73 5.87 1.20 5.73
N ALA A 74 5.55 0.39 4.73
CA ALA A 74 5.83 0.73 3.34
C ALA A 74 5.13 2.03 2.90
N MET A 75 3.92 2.30 3.40
CA MET A 75 3.19 3.55 3.13
C MET A 75 3.87 4.75 3.77
N TYR A 76 4.40 4.59 4.99
CA TYR A 76 5.23 5.62 5.63
C TYR A 76 6.51 5.89 4.83
N VAL A 77 7.20 4.85 4.34
CA VAL A 77 8.41 5.01 3.52
C VAL A 77 8.10 5.75 2.21
N CYS A 78 7.04 5.35 1.51
CA CYS A 78 6.59 6.04 0.29
C CYS A 78 6.28 7.52 0.57
N ALA A 79 5.57 7.82 1.65
CA ALA A 79 5.26 9.18 2.05
C ALA A 79 6.51 9.99 2.42
N ASP A 80 7.41 9.45 3.24
CA ASP A 80 8.60 10.16 3.74
C ASP A 80 9.66 10.41 2.66
N THR A 81 9.70 9.58 1.62
CA THR A 81 10.69 9.69 0.55
C THR A 81 10.18 10.44 -0.68
N TYR A 82 8.90 10.83 -0.74
CA TYR A 82 8.32 11.37 -1.97
C TYR A 82 8.97 12.69 -2.46
N ASP A 83 9.49 13.51 -1.55
CA ASP A 83 10.26 14.72 -1.88
C ASP A 83 11.73 14.44 -2.25
N ASP A 84 12.21 13.22 -2.05
CA ASP A 84 13.46 12.67 -2.58
C ASP A 84 13.12 11.62 -3.67
N GLU A 85 12.80 12.13 -4.86
CA GLU A 85 12.27 11.31 -5.96
C GLU A 85 13.17 10.12 -6.32
N ALA A 86 14.50 10.28 -6.21
CA ALA A 86 15.44 9.19 -6.49
C ALA A 86 15.28 8.04 -5.50
N ALA A 87 15.16 8.34 -4.21
CA ALA A 87 14.92 7.35 -3.16
C ALA A 87 13.53 6.70 -3.30
N PHE A 88 12.49 7.50 -3.57
CA PHE A 88 11.13 7.01 -3.79
C PHE A 88 11.07 6.00 -4.94
N ARG A 89 11.63 6.36 -6.10
CA ARG A 89 11.68 5.48 -7.28
C ARG A 89 12.49 4.22 -7.03
N ALA A 90 13.63 4.33 -6.33
CA ALA A 90 14.41 3.16 -5.93
C ALA A 90 13.61 2.19 -5.03
N TYR A 91 12.81 2.75 -4.11
CA TYR A 91 11.94 1.94 -3.25
C TYR A 91 10.80 1.26 -4.03
N ALA A 92 10.25 1.92 -5.06
CA ALA A 92 9.27 1.30 -5.96
C ALA A 92 9.86 0.09 -6.68
N ARG A 93 11.05 0.21 -7.28
CA ARG A 93 11.76 -0.91 -7.92
C ARG A 93 12.05 -2.06 -6.97
N GLU A 94 12.51 -1.77 -5.76
CA GLU A 94 12.75 -2.79 -4.75
C GLU A 94 11.45 -3.47 -4.29
N THR A 95 10.35 -2.73 -4.29
CA THR A 95 9.04 -3.30 -4.03
C THR A 95 8.62 -4.25 -5.15
N VAL A 96 8.79 -3.90 -6.43
CA VAL A 96 8.58 -4.82 -7.56
C VAL A 96 9.42 -6.08 -7.42
N ASN A 97 10.72 -5.95 -7.13
CA ASN A 97 11.63 -7.08 -7.00
C ASN A 97 11.16 -8.09 -5.94
N ARG A 98 10.65 -7.60 -4.80
CA ARG A 98 10.11 -8.45 -3.72
C ARG A 98 8.76 -9.10 -4.07
N HIS A 99 8.01 -8.51 -4.99
CA HIS A 99 6.68 -8.99 -5.40
C HIS A 99 6.66 -9.83 -6.67
N ARG A 100 7.74 -9.85 -7.47
CA ARG A 100 7.79 -10.60 -8.75
C ARG A 100 7.42 -12.09 -8.64
N GLN A 101 7.73 -12.71 -7.49
CA GLN A 101 7.41 -14.11 -7.21
C GLN A 101 5.90 -14.40 -7.17
N PHE A 102 5.07 -13.39 -6.89
CA PHE A 102 3.61 -13.53 -6.80
C PHE A 102 2.93 -13.36 -8.17
N LYS A 103 3.68 -12.95 -9.21
CA LYS A 103 3.18 -12.74 -10.57
C LYS A 103 1.89 -11.90 -10.58
N LEU A 104 1.94 -10.77 -9.87
CA LEU A 104 0.81 -9.84 -9.81
C LEU A 104 0.45 -9.35 -11.21
N ASP A 105 -0.85 -9.17 -11.45
CA ASP A 105 -1.33 -8.39 -12.58
C ASP A 105 -0.73 -6.96 -12.52
N PRO A 106 -0.05 -6.48 -13.58
CA PRO A 106 0.61 -5.18 -13.57
C PRO A 106 -0.31 -3.99 -13.29
N ALA A 107 -1.61 -4.09 -13.58
CA ALA A 107 -2.57 -3.03 -13.28
C ALA A 107 -2.77 -2.81 -11.76
N LEU A 108 -2.39 -3.78 -10.93
CA LEU A 108 -2.56 -3.70 -9.48
C LEU A 108 -1.59 -2.71 -8.82
N TRP A 109 -0.48 -2.34 -9.48
CA TRP A 109 0.45 -1.32 -8.98
C TRP A 109 -0.20 0.04 -8.84
N GLU A 110 -1.10 0.39 -9.76
CA GLU A 110 -1.90 1.62 -9.70
C GLU A 110 -3.12 1.43 -8.80
N ALA A 111 -3.87 0.33 -8.99
CA ALA A 111 -5.13 0.10 -8.28
C ALA A 111 -4.99 0.10 -6.75
N PHE A 112 -3.82 -0.33 -6.23
CA PHE A 112 -3.53 -0.38 -4.80
C PHE A 112 -3.76 0.97 -4.09
N TRP A 113 -3.44 2.10 -4.72
CA TRP A 113 -3.50 3.41 -4.07
C TRP A 113 -4.94 3.84 -3.77
N THR A 114 -5.89 3.50 -4.65
CA THR A 114 -7.31 3.68 -4.38
C THR A 114 -7.78 2.80 -3.22
N VAL A 115 -7.35 1.52 -3.18
CA VAL A 115 -7.68 0.60 -2.07
C VAL A 115 -7.15 1.14 -0.75
N PHE A 116 -5.92 1.66 -0.73
CA PHE A 116 -5.30 2.19 0.47
C PHE A 116 -5.95 3.50 0.95
N ALA A 117 -6.25 4.44 0.04
CA ALA A 117 -6.95 5.67 0.39
C ALA A 117 -8.35 5.38 0.97
N ASN A 118 -9.11 4.47 0.33
CA ASN A 118 -10.42 4.06 0.85
C ASN A 118 -10.32 3.36 2.21
N PHE A 119 -9.25 2.59 2.46
CA PHE A 119 -8.98 2.02 3.77
C PHE A 119 -8.70 3.11 4.82
N LEU A 120 -7.87 4.10 4.50
CA LEU A 120 -7.56 5.19 5.43
C LEU A 120 -8.83 5.98 5.82
N GLU A 121 -9.76 6.17 4.88
CA GLU A 121 -11.08 6.78 5.14
C GLU A 121 -11.90 6.00 6.19
N THR A 122 -11.69 4.69 6.34
CA THR A 122 -12.32 3.89 7.41
C THR A 122 -11.71 4.13 8.80
N LYS A 123 -10.53 4.74 8.85
CA LYS A 123 -9.78 5.03 10.08
C LYS A 123 -9.91 6.50 10.52
N GLY A 124 -10.15 7.39 9.56
CA GLY A 124 -10.42 8.80 9.78
C GLY A 124 -10.64 9.49 8.44
N GLU A 125 -11.30 10.65 8.45
CA GLU A 125 -11.61 11.39 7.23
C GLU A 125 -10.33 11.77 6.46
N LEU A 126 -10.40 11.67 5.12
CA LEU A 126 -9.41 12.24 4.23
C LEU A 126 -10.00 13.48 3.56
N THR A 127 -9.25 14.57 3.52
CA THR A 127 -9.64 15.72 2.70
C THR A 127 -9.51 15.38 1.22
N GLU A 128 -10.18 16.14 0.36
CA GLU A 128 -10.05 15.98 -1.09
C GLU A 128 -8.59 16.12 -1.56
N GLU A 129 -7.83 17.03 -0.95
CA GLU A 129 -6.41 17.25 -1.24
C GLU A 129 -5.56 16.06 -0.80
N GLN A 130 -5.83 15.46 0.36
CA GLN A 130 -5.12 14.26 0.82
C GLN A 130 -5.39 13.08 -0.12
N ARG A 131 -6.63 12.90 -0.57
CA ARG A 131 -6.99 11.88 -1.56
C ARG A 131 -6.27 12.12 -2.90
N LYS A 132 -6.30 13.36 -3.41
CA LYS A 132 -5.57 13.73 -4.64
C LYS A 132 -4.06 13.49 -4.48
N ALA A 133 -3.50 13.76 -3.31
CA ALA A 133 -2.08 13.57 -3.03
C ALA A 133 -1.69 12.08 -3.04
N TRP A 134 -2.51 11.20 -2.47
CA TRP A 134 -2.30 9.74 -2.55
C TRP A 134 -2.34 9.22 -3.99
N LEU A 135 -3.27 9.71 -4.81
CA LEU A 135 -3.39 9.29 -6.20
C LEU A 135 -2.20 9.79 -7.04
N GLN A 136 -1.75 11.04 -6.84
CA GLN A 136 -0.56 11.56 -7.51
C GLN A 136 0.71 10.79 -7.12
N LEU A 137 0.88 10.48 -5.82
CA LEU A 137 1.97 9.62 -5.35
C LEU A 137 1.89 8.24 -6.01
N GLY A 138 0.67 7.70 -6.11
CA GLY A 138 0.41 6.39 -6.68
C GLY A 138 0.69 6.29 -8.18
N GLU A 139 0.36 7.32 -8.94
CA GLU A 139 0.70 7.46 -10.36
C GLU A 139 2.23 7.42 -10.55
N THR A 140 2.95 8.23 -9.78
CA THR A 140 4.44 8.26 -9.82
C THR A 140 5.04 6.90 -9.46
N PHE A 141 4.47 6.20 -8.48
CA PHE A 141 4.90 4.86 -8.10
C PHE A 141 4.64 3.84 -9.21
N ASN A 142 3.45 3.88 -9.81
CA ASN A 142 3.06 3.00 -10.89
C ASN A 142 3.97 3.19 -12.12
N ASP A 143 4.23 4.42 -12.53
CA ASP A 143 5.12 4.75 -13.65
C ASP A 143 6.50 4.08 -13.50
N GLU A 144 7.07 4.18 -12.30
CA GLU A 144 8.35 3.54 -12.00
C GLU A 144 8.24 2.01 -12.03
N CYS A 145 7.17 1.45 -11.46
CA CYS A 145 6.92 0.01 -11.47
C CYS A 145 6.79 -0.54 -12.90
N GLN A 146 6.00 0.11 -13.77
CA GLN A 146 5.82 -0.34 -15.16
C GLN A 146 7.13 -0.26 -15.94
N SER A 147 7.87 0.85 -15.80
CA SER A 147 9.19 1.02 -16.42
C SER A 147 10.17 -0.07 -15.98
N HIS A 148 10.22 -0.38 -14.69
CA HIS A 148 11.11 -1.41 -14.15
C HIS A 148 10.68 -2.83 -14.52
N LEU A 149 9.38 -3.13 -14.53
CA LEU A 149 8.86 -4.41 -15.02
C LEU A 149 9.27 -4.65 -16.48
N LYS A 150 9.15 -3.63 -17.34
CA LYS A 150 9.61 -3.67 -18.72
C LYS A 150 11.11 -3.94 -18.82
N ALA A 151 11.93 -3.27 -18.00
CA ALA A 151 13.38 -3.48 -17.96
C ALA A 151 13.77 -4.91 -17.52
N LEU A 152 12.95 -5.54 -16.67
CA LEU A 152 13.13 -6.93 -16.22
C LEU A 152 12.57 -7.98 -17.20
N GLY A 153 11.92 -7.56 -18.31
CA GLY A 153 11.25 -8.47 -19.23
C GLY A 153 10.01 -9.16 -18.61
N LEU A 154 9.37 -8.51 -17.64
CA LEU A 154 8.16 -9.00 -16.97
C LEU A 154 6.89 -8.36 -17.58
N PRO A 155 5.70 -8.94 -17.35
CA PRO A 155 4.43 -8.33 -17.75
C PRO A 155 4.32 -6.89 -17.23
N HIS A 156 3.88 -5.98 -18.09
CA HIS A 156 3.72 -4.54 -17.85
C HIS A 156 2.58 -4.00 -18.72
N ASN A 157 2.06 -2.82 -18.36
CA ASN A 157 1.07 -2.09 -19.15
C ASN A 157 1.73 -1.02 -20.04
#